data_AF-A0A4R7Q860-F1
#
_entry.id   AF-A0A4R7Q860-F1
#
_cell.length_a   1.000
_cell.length_b   1.000
_cell.length_c   1.000
_cell.angle_alpha   90.00
_cell.angle_beta   90.00
_cell.angle_gamma   90.00
#
_symmetry.space_group_name_H-M   'P 1'
#
loop_
_entity.id
_entity.type
_entity.pdbx_description
1 polymer ?
#
loop_
_entity_poly.entity_id
_entity_poly.type
_entity_poly.pdbx_seq_one_letter_code
_entity_poly.pdbx_strand_id
1 'polypeptide(L)'
;MTQDLVIVIIATSLIWIIILLMFINHLKQKSMTALRSKEIDFERHKNQILDQMRKEKQSEFEKGYVSGAEKSDFIIHVEPYKNIDGKRSYFQNSQVVEIGYIYRLFVKGVPSLDPHVQIVERIKMSELNEKNVDSAIGKLEMILDKIPSPHLRLAGNLKEFGKGLLKNVKAKRLNP
;
A
#
# COMPACT_ATOMS: atom_id res chain seq x y z
N MET A 1 1.33 -18.18 -85.69
CA MET A 1 0.43 -19.23 -85.18
C MET A 1 0.91 -19.85 -83.87
N THR A 2 2.16 -20.31 -83.75
CA THR A 2 2.63 -20.94 -82.49
C THR A 2 2.83 -19.95 -81.33
N GLN A 3 3.32 -18.73 -81.60
CA GLN A 3 3.55 -17.72 -80.57
C GLN A 3 2.24 -17.18 -79.95
N ASP A 4 1.22 -16.93 -80.76
CA ASP A 4 -0.08 -16.42 -80.28
C ASP A 4 -0.78 -17.42 -79.34
N LEU A 5 -0.67 -18.71 -79.66
CA LEU A 5 -1.27 -19.79 -78.88
C LEU A 5 -0.58 -19.94 -77.51
N VAL A 6 0.74 -19.78 -77.45
CA VAL A 6 1.52 -19.78 -76.20
C VAL A 6 1.11 -18.59 -75.32
N ILE A 7 0.93 -17.39 -75.89
CA ILE A 7 0.51 -16.19 -75.14
C ILE A 7 -0.88 -16.39 -74.51
N VAL A 8 -1.83 -16.99 -75.23
CA VAL A 8 -3.18 -17.26 -74.71
C VAL A 8 -3.16 -18.27 -73.56
N ILE A 9 -2.35 -19.33 -73.65
CA ILE A 9 -2.19 -20.31 -72.57
C ILE A 9 -1.60 -19.65 -71.32
N ILE A 10 -0.57 -18.82 -71.48
CA ILE A 10 0.05 -18.09 -70.37
C ILE A 10 -0.97 -17.14 -69.73
N ALA A 11 -1.69 -16.34 -70.51
CA ALA A 11 -2.69 -15.40 -70.02
C ALA A 11 -3.82 -16.09 -69.24
N THR A 12 -4.36 -17.20 -69.77
CA THR A 12 -5.41 -17.96 -69.10
C THR A 12 -4.92 -18.62 -67.80
N SER A 13 -3.68 -19.12 -67.77
CA SER A 13 -3.08 -19.65 -66.54
C SER A 13 -2.92 -18.58 -65.46
N LEU A 14 -2.48 -17.37 -65.82
CA LEU A 14 -2.30 -16.25 -64.89
C LEU A 14 -3.62 -15.80 -64.28
N ILE A 15 -4.69 -15.74 -65.08
CA ILE A 15 -6.03 -15.40 -64.61
C ILE A 15 -6.51 -16.42 -63.56
N TRP A 16 -6.33 -17.72 -63.83
CA TRP A 16 -6.69 -18.77 -62.87
C TRP A 16 -5.87 -18.71 -61.57
N ILE A 17 -4.57 -18.38 -61.66
CA ILE A 17 -3.71 -18.20 -60.49
C ILE A 17 -4.22 -17.03 -59.62
N ILE A 18 -4.61 -15.91 -60.23
CA ILE A 18 -5.15 -14.75 -59.49
C ILE A 18 -6.46 -15.11 -58.78
N ILE A 19 -7.38 -15.81 -59.47
CA ILE A 19 -8.66 -16.26 -58.89
C ILE A 19 -8.40 -17.21 -57.71
N LEU A 20 -7.48 -18.16 -57.87
CA LEU A 20 -7.09 -19.10 -56.81
C LEU A 20 -6.52 -18.36 -55.59
N LEU A 21 -5.64 -17.38 -55.80
CA LEU A 21 -5.05 -16.58 -54.72
C LEU A 21 -6.12 -15.79 -53.97
N MET A 22 -7.07 -15.16 -54.67
CA MET A 22 -8.19 -14.45 -54.03
C MET A 22 -9.05 -15.40 -53.19
N PHE A 23 -9.35 -16.59 -53.70
CA PHE A 23 -10.15 -17.59 -52.99
C PHE A 23 -9.45 -18.08 -51.70
N ILE A 24 -8.15 -18.39 -51.79
CA ILE A 24 -7.34 -18.78 -50.61
C ILE A 24 -7.32 -17.66 -49.57
N ASN A 25 -7.17 -16.40 -50.01
CA ASN A 25 -7.08 -15.26 -49.10
C ASN A 25 -8.42 -15.01 -48.38
N HIS A 26 -9.54 -15.15 -49.09
CA HIS A 26 -10.87 -15.06 -48.51
C HIS A 26 -11.15 -16.16 -47.46
N LEU A 27 -10.75 -17.41 -47.75
CA LEU A 27 -10.85 -18.50 -46.79
C LEU A 27 -10.03 -18.24 -45.53
N LYS A 28 -8.78 -17.76 -45.68
CA LYS A 28 -7.92 -17.37 -44.57
C LYS A 28 -8.55 -16.26 -43.73
N GLN A 29 -9.06 -15.20 -44.36
CA GLN A 29 -9.73 -14.12 -43.64
C GLN A 29 -10.92 -14.61 -42.82
N LYS A 30 -11.79 -15.46 -43.40
CA LYS A 30 -12.95 -16.02 -42.69
C LYS A 30 -12.54 -16.88 -41.49
N SER A 31 -11.48 -17.67 -41.62
CA SER A 31 -10.97 -18.48 -40.50
C SER A 31 -10.40 -17.60 -39.38
N MET A 32 -9.72 -16.52 -39.74
CA MET A 32 -9.06 -15.62 -38.80
C MET A 32 -10.06 -14.75 -38.03
N THR A 33 -11.14 -14.30 -38.68
CA THR A 33 -12.22 -13.59 -38.00
C THR A 33 -12.97 -14.50 -37.02
N ALA A 34 -13.21 -15.76 -37.39
CA ALA A 34 -13.83 -16.75 -36.51
C ALA A 34 -12.95 -17.12 -35.30
N LEU A 35 -11.62 -17.17 -35.47
CA LEU A 35 -10.70 -17.37 -34.34
C LEU A 35 -10.68 -16.15 -33.42
N ARG A 36 -10.62 -14.93 -33.98
CA ARG A 36 -10.66 -13.69 -33.20
C ARG A 36 -11.96 -13.54 -32.40
N SER A 37 -13.11 -13.91 -32.96
CA SER A 37 -14.37 -13.84 -32.22
C SER A 37 -14.38 -14.81 -31.04
N LYS A 38 -13.88 -16.05 -31.23
CA LYS A 38 -13.74 -17.03 -30.15
C LYS A 38 -12.79 -16.56 -29.05
N GLU A 39 -11.68 -15.93 -29.42
CA GLU A 39 -10.73 -15.35 -28.46
C GLU A 39 -11.36 -14.24 -27.63
N ILE A 40 -12.10 -13.33 -28.27
CA ILE A 40 -12.81 -12.25 -27.59
C ILE A 40 -13.86 -12.81 -26.61
N ASP A 41 -14.60 -13.85 -27.03
CA ASP A 41 -15.59 -14.49 -26.17
C ASP A 41 -14.93 -15.21 -25.00
N PHE A 42 -13.78 -15.86 -25.20
CA PHE A 42 -13.01 -16.48 -24.13
C PHE A 42 -12.52 -15.46 -23.09
N GLU A 43 -11.92 -14.36 -23.53
CA GLU A 43 -11.48 -13.28 -22.63
C GLU A 43 -12.67 -12.62 -21.91
N ARG A 44 -13.83 -12.50 -22.55
CA ARG A 44 -15.05 -12.02 -21.89
C ARG A 44 -15.48 -12.94 -20.75
N HIS A 45 -15.56 -14.25 -20.99
CA HIS A 45 -15.95 -15.23 -19.96
C HIS A 45 -14.94 -15.26 -18.80
N LYS A 46 -13.64 -15.23 -19.10
CA LYS A 46 -12.57 -15.17 -18.10
C LYS A 46 -12.71 -13.94 -17.21
N ASN A 47 -12.97 -12.77 -17.79
CA ASN A 47 -13.16 -11.54 -17.03
C ASN A 47 -14.42 -11.59 -16.16
N GLN A 48 -15.51 -12.21 -16.62
CA GLN A 48 -16.72 -12.40 -15.82
C GLN A 48 -16.45 -13.28 -14.59
N ILE A 49 -15.74 -14.40 -14.77
CA ILE A 49 -15.36 -15.30 -13.66
C ILE A 49 -14.47 -14.57 -12.64
N LEU A 50 -13.49 -13.80 -13.12
CA LEU A 50 -12.61 -13.02 -12.25
C LEU A 50 -13.38 -11.95 -11.46
N ASP A 51 -14.35 -11.28 -12.09
CA ASP A 51 -15.18 -10.27 -11.42
C ASP A 51 -16.08 -10.91 -10.36
N GLN A 52 -16.66 -12.07 -10.67
CA GLN A 52 -17.46 -12.83 -9.70
C GLN A 52 -16.61 -13.26 -8.50
N MET A 53 -15.39 -13.79 -8.72
CA MET A 53 -14.49 -14.15 -7.62
C MET A 53 -14.09 -12.95 -6.77
N ARG A 54 -13.89 -11.75 -7.36
CA ARG A 54 -13.61 -10.53 -6.58
C ARG A 54 -14.80 -10.15 -5.72
N LYS A 55 -16.02 -10.21 -6.26
CA LYS A 55 -17.25 -9.91 -5.52
C LYS A 55 -17.49 -10.89 -4.38
N GLU A 56 -17.29 -12.19 -4.61
CA GLU A 56 -17.41 -13.22 -3.58
C GLU A 56 -16.38 -13.01 -2.46
N LYS A 57 -15.10 -12.78 -2.80
CA LYS A 57 -14.06 -12.47 -1.80
C LYS A 57 -14.38 -11.24 -0.99
N GLN A 58 -14.83 -10.17 -1.65
CA GLN A 58 -15.20 -8.93 -0.97
C GLN A 58 -16.39 -9.16 -0.03
N SER A 59 -17.40 -9.90 -0.47
CA SER A 59 -18.58 -10.22 0.34
C SER A 59 -18.22 -11.07 1.56
N GLU A 60 -17.40 -12.12 1.39
CA GLU A 60 -16.96 -12.96 2.51
C GLU A 60 -16.09 -12.19 3.50
N PHE A 61 -15.22 -11.30 2.99
CA PHE A 61 -14.46 -10.39 3.84
C PHE A 61 -15.38 -9.46 4.65
N GLU A 62 -16.38 -8.83 4.01
CA GLU A 62 -17.33 -7.94 4.69
C GLU A 62 -18.17 -8.68 5.73
N LYS A 63 -18.65 -9.89 5.43
CA LYS A 63 -19.34 -10.75 6.40
C LYS A 63 -18.44 -11.09 7.60
N GLY A 64 -17.19 -11.45 7.33
CA GLY A 64 -16.19 -11.72 8.37
C GLY A 64 -15.88 -10.48 9.21
N TYR A 65 -15.76 -9.33 8.59
CA TYR A 65 -15.51 -8.05 9.25
C TYR A 65 -16.68 -7.63 10.14
N VAL A 66 -17.91 -7.65 9.63
CA VAL A 66 -19.11 -7.27 10.40
C VAL A 66 -19.32 -8.22 11.57
N SER A 67 -19.26 -9.54 11.32
CA SER A 67 -19.42 -10.54 12.39
C SER A 67 -18.29 -10.50 13.42
N GLY A 68 -17.08 -10.13 13.01
CA GLY A 68 -15.94 -9.90 13.89
C GLY A 68 -16.06 -8.61 14.69
N ALA A 69 -16.43 -7.50 14.05
CA ALA A 69 -16.58 -6.20 14.68
C ALA A 69 -17.68 -6.18 15.75
N GLU A 70 -18.77 -6.95 15.55
CA GLU A 70 -19.83 -7.08 16.55
C GLU A 70 -19.45 -7.96 17.75
N LYS A 71 -18.49 -8.88 17.59
CA LYS A 71 -18.14 -9.89 18.61
C LYS A 71 -16.79 -9.67 19.30
N SER A 72 -15.90 -8.88 18.70
CA SER A 72 -14.53 -8.67 19.20
C SER A 72 -14.39 -7.28 19.81
N ASP A 73 -14.40 -7.23 21.14
CA ASP A 73 -13.92 -6.07 21.90
C ASP A 73 -12.39 -6.00 21.78
N PHE A 74 -11.91 -5.46 20.67
CA PHE A 74 -10.52 -5.06 20.56
C PHE A 74 -10.39 -3.55 20.73
N ILE A 75 -9.34 -3.13 21.41
CA ILE A 75 -9.02 -1.74 21.68
C ILE A 75 -7.55 -1.54 21.31
N ILE A 76 -7.26 -0.51 20.53
CA ILE A 76 -5.88 -0.11 20.25
C ILE A 76 -5.56 1.04 21.20
N HIS A 77 -4.62 0.82 22.11
CA HIS A 77 -4.08 1.91 22.92
C HIS A 77 -2.91 2.53 22.20
N VAL A 78 -2.92 3.85 22.09
CA VAL A 78 -1.81 4.62 21.55
C VAL A 78 -1.26 5.55 22.63
N GLU A 79 0.04 5.43 22.88
CA GLU A 79 0.73 6.15 23.95
C GLU A 79 1.93 6.90 23.39
N PRO A 80 2.22 8.12 23.88
CA PRO A 80 3.42 8.85 23.48
C PRO A 80 4.67 8.13 23.98
N TYR A 81 5.68 8.03 23.12
CA TYR A 81 6.92 7.30 23.37
C TYR A 81 8.13 8.21 23.32
N LYS A 82 9.08 7.97 24.24
CA LYS A 82 10.39 8.58 24.23
C LYS A 82 11.48 7.54 24.44
N ASN A 83 12.57 7.71 23.71
CA ASN A 83 13.83 7.01 23.96
C ASN A 83 14.99 7.99 23.93
N ILE A 84 16.04 7.72 24.71
CA ILE A 84 17.28 8.49 24.67
C ILE A 84 18.38 7.50 24.33
N ASP A 85 18.92 7.61 23.12
CA ASP A 85 19.98 6.75 22.64
C ASP A 85 21.27 7.56 22.40
N GLY A 86 22.42 6.92 22.57
CA GLY A 86 23.73 7.49 22.29
C GLY A 86 24.70 7.56 23.47
N LYS A 87 25.98 7.71 23.13
CA LYS A 87 27.11 7.68 24.07
C LYS A 87 27.43 9.09 24.57
N ARG A 88 27.48 9.28 25.89
CA ARG A 88 28.03 10.51 26.51
C ARG A 88 29.53 10.29 26.70
N SER A 89 30.36 10.95 25.90
CA SER A 89 31.81 10.99 26.10
C SER A 89 32.26 12.42 26.38
N TYR A 90 33.41 12.59 27.02
CA TYR A 90 33.97 13.91 27.35
C TYR A 90 34.19 14.81 26.13
N PHE A 91 34.46 14.21 24.96
CA PHE A 91 34.78 14.95 23.73
C PHE A 91 33.64 14.98 22.70
N GLN A 92 32.65 14.10 22.83
CA GLN A 92 31.53 14.03 21.90
C GLN A 92 30.24 13.68 22.66
N ASN A 93 29.25 14.55 22.51
CA ASN A 93 27.90 14.32 23.00
C ASN A 93 26.98 14.08 21.81
N SER A 94 26.86 12.81 21.41
CA SER A 94 26.00 12.37 20.30
C SER A 94 24.64 11.86 20.78
N GLN A 95 24.20 12.23 21.98
CA GLN A 95 22.90 11.81 22.49
C GLN A 95 21.76 12.34 21.61
N VAL A 96 20.86 11.43 21.21
CA VAL A 96 19.67 11.72 20.42
C VAL A 96 18.44 11.31 21.22
N VAL A 97 17.44 12.18 21.21
CA VAL A 97 16.11 11.90 21.77
C VAL A 97 15.21 11.49 20.62
N GLU A 98 14.71 10.27 20.69
CA GLU A 98 13.70 9.77 19.78
C GLU A 98 12.32 10.01 20.39
N ILE A 99 11.44 10.65 19.61
CA ILE A 99 10.08 10.99 20.00
C ILE A 99 9.15 10.28 19.02
N GLY A 100 8.14 9.59 19.55
CA GLY A 100 7.24 8.79 18.75
C GLY A 100 5.97 8.41 19.49
N TYR A 101 5.33 7.35 19.04
CA TYR A 101 4.21 6.71 19.71
C TYR A 101 4.36 5.20 19.69
N ILE A 102 3.77 4.55 20.69
CA ILE A 102 3.58 3.10 20.74
C ILE A 102 2.11 2.81 20.54
N TYR A 103 1.79 1.85 19.67
CA TYR A 103 0.47 1.25 19.64
C TYR A 103 0.51 -0.19 20.13
N ARG A 104 -0.48 -0.55 20.96
CA ARG A 104 -0.66 -1.89 21.50
C ARG A 104 -2.10 -2.34 21.33
N LEU A 105 -2.27 -3.53 20.77
CA LEU A 105 -3.57 -4.18 20.60
C LEU A 105 -3.97 -4.90 21.89
N PHE A 106 -5.13 -4.54 22.41
CA PHE A 106 -5.81 -5.24 23.49
C PHE A 106 -7.02 -5.96 22.95
N VAL A 107 -7.20 -7.23 23.28
CA VAL A 107 -8.42 -7.99 23.01
C VAL A 107 -9.01 -8.38 24.37
N LYS A 108 -10.23 -7.92 24.68
CA LYS A 108 -10.88 -8.10 25.98
C LYS A 108 -9.99 -7.70 27.17
N GLY A 109 -9.22 -6.61 27.02
CA GLY A 109 -8.31 -6.11 28.04
C GLY A 109 -6.95 -6.84 28.14
N VAL A 110 -6.70 -7.85 27.32
CA VAL A 110 -5.43 -8.60 27.28
C VAL A 110 -4.55 -8.11 26.13
N PRO A 111 -3.28 -7.70 26.38
CA PRO A 111 -2.36 -7.33 25.32
C PRO A 111 -2.06 -8.56 24.46
N SER A 112 -2.46 -8.50 23.19
CA SER A 112 -2.45 -9.69 22.31
C SER A 112 -1.30 -9.70 21.30
N LEU A 113 -0.68 -8.55 21.07
CA LEU A 113 0.46 -8.39 20.16
C LEU A 113 1.57 -7.60 20.83
N ASP A 114 2.79 -7.81 20.34
CA ASP A 114 3.92 -7.00 20.75
C ASP A 114 3.67 -5.53 20.43
N PRO A 115 4.05 -4.61 21.34
CA PRO A 115 3.94 -3.18 21.10
C PRO A 115 4.81 -2.80 19.91
N HIS A 116 4.23 -2.04 18.98
CA HIS A 116 5.01 -1.47 17.89
C HIS A 116 5.34 -0.01 18.20
N VAL A 117 6.62 0.33 18.05
CA VAL A 117 7.12 1.69 18.28
C VAL A 117 7.31 2.38 16.94
N GLN A 118 6.63 3.51 16.73
CA GLN A 118 6.85 4.36 15.57
C GLN A 118 7.55 5.66 16.01
N ILE A 119 8.78 5.86 15.54
CA ILE A 119 9.52 7.11 15.78
C ILE A 119 9.05 8.15 14.75
N VAL A 120 8.62 9.31 15.25
CA VAL A 120 8.18 10.45 14.43
C VAL A 120 9.33 11.43 14.22
N GLU A 121 10.13 11.65 15.25
CA GLU A 121 11.22 12.62 15.19
C GLU A 121 12.42 12.20 16.03
N ARG A 122 13.61 12.55 15.56
CA ARG A 122 14.88 12.36 16.26
C ARG A 122 15.54 13.71 16.44
N ILE A 123 15.70 14.16 17.67
CA ILE A 123 16.27 15.47 18.01
C ILE A 123 17.57 15.25 18.76
N LYS A 124 18.68 15.87 18.32
CA LYS A 124 19.92 15.84 19.09
C LYS A 124 19.70 16.53 20.44
N MET A 125 20.27 15.97 21.51
CA MET A 125 20.13 16.53 22.85
C MET A 125 20.64 17.99 22.94
N SER A 126 21.65 18.35 22.15
CA SER A 126 22.16 19.73 22.03
C SER A 126 21.16 20.71 21.43
N GLU A 127 20.25 20.22 20.58
CA GLU A 127 19.26 21.00 19.84
C GLU A 127 17.87 20.92 20.49
N LEU A 128 17.74 20.26 21.64
CA LEU A 128 16.48 20.10 22.33
C LEU A 128 16.07 21.40 23.03
N ASN A 129 15.12 22.11 22.43
CA ASN A 129 14.54 23.36 22.91
C ASN A 129 13.01 23.33 22.81
N GLU A 130 12.32 24.32 23.38
CA GLU A 130 10.85 24.38 23.41
C GLU A 130 10.25 24.34 22.00
N LYS A 131 10.79 25.13 21.07
CA LYS A 131 10.33 25.18 19.67
C LYS A 131 10.39 23.81 18.97
N ASN A 132 11.47 23.06 19.18
CA ASN A 132 11.69 21.76 18.54
C ASN A 132 10.81 20.67 19.18
N VAL A 133 10.58 20.74 20.50
CA VAL A 133 9.66 19.85 21.20
C VAL A 133 8.21 20.11 20.76
N ASP A 134 7.80 21.37 20.69
CA ASP A 134 6.46 21.75 20.24
C ASP A 134 6.22 21.33 18.79
N SER A 135 7.24 21.44 17.93
CA SER A 135 7.16 20.94 16.55
C SER A 135 6.98 19.42 16.49
N ALA A 136 7.73 18.66 17.29
CA ALA A 136 7.61 17.21 17.34
C ALA A 136 6.24 16.75 17.88
N ILE A 137 5.72 17.43 18.90
CA ILE A 137 4.39 17.17 19.44
C ILE A 137 3.30 17.52 18.43
N GLY A 138 3.42 18.65 17.74
CA GLY A 138 2.45 19.03 16.69
C GLY A 138 2.41 18.01 15.54
N LYS A 139 3.56 17.44 15.15
CA LYS A 139 3.61 16.33 14.18
C LYS A 139 2.95 15.07 14.74
N LEU A 140 3.17 14.77 16.01
CA LEU A 140 2.57 13.64 16.71
C LEU A 140 1.04 13.77 16.76
N GLU A 141 0.52 14.94 17.16
CA GLU A 141 -0.91 15.27 17.18
C GLU A 141 -1.54 15.09 15.80
N MET A 142 -0.94 15.67 14.75
CA MET A 142 -1.45 15.50 13.38
C MET A 142 -1.51 14.05 12.90
N ILE A 143 -0.57 13.19 13.34
CA ILE A 143 -0.57 11.77 12.98
C ILE A 143 -1.68 11.06 13.73
N LEU A 144 -1.83 11.33 15.03
CA LEU A 144 -2.83 10.70 15.88
C LEU A 144 -4.26 11.07 15.45
N ASP A 145 -4.49 12.33 15.07
CA ASP A 145 -5.79 12.79 14.57
C ASP A 145 -6.20 12.13 13.24
N LYS A 146 -5.22 11.67 12.46
CA LYS A 146 -5.46 11.00 11.18
C LYS A 146 -5.76 9.51 11.31
N ILE A 147 -5.58 8.89 12.48
CA ILE A 147 -5.86 7.47 12.66
C ILE A 147 -7.37 7.30 12.87
N PRO A 148 -8.13 6.83 11.86
CA PRO A 148 -9.56 6.70 11.98
C PRO A 148 -9.86 5.36 12.66
N SER A 149 -10.18 5.35 13.95
CA SER A 149 -10.69 4.13 14.57
C SER A 149 -11.58 4.44 15.79
N PRO A 150 -12.82 3.93 15.82
CA PRO A 150 -13.69 4.02 17.00
C PRO A 150 -13.14 3.21 18.19
N HIS A 151 -12.16 2.34 17.96
CA HIS A 151 -11.52 1.50 18.97
C HIS A 151 -10.17 2.04 19.44
N LEU A 152 -9.78 3.24 19.01
CA LEU A 152 -8.53 3.88 19.42
C LEU A 152 -8.74 4.66 20.71
N ARG A 153 -7.95 4.33 21.73
CA ARG A 153 -7.86 5.11 22.97
C ARG A 153 -6.47 5.70 23.07
N LEU A 154 -6.41 7.03 23.09
CA LEU A 154 -5.20 7.75 23.44
C LEU A 154 -4.97 7.60 24.94
N ALA A 155 -3.95 6.85 25.31
CA ALA A 155 -3.52 6.71 26.69
C ALA A 155 -2.43 7.76 26.96
N GLY A 156 -2.84 8.88 27.56
CA GLY A 156 -1.94 9.93 28.01
C GLY A 156 -2.15 11.29 27.36
N ASN A 157 -1.65 12.33 28.02
CA ASN A 157 -1.78 13.72 27.60
C ASN A 157 -0.49 14.19 26.89
N LEU A 158 -0.61 14.51 25.59
CA LEU A 158 0.50 14.96 24.74
C LEU A 158 1.18 16.24 25.28
N LYS A 159 0.42 17.13 25.91
CA LYS A 159 0.97 18.37 26.52
C LYS A 159 1.80 18.07 27.77
N GLU A 160 1.38 17.08 28.57
CA GLU A 160 2.15 16.65 29.74
C GLU A 160 3.43 15.93 29.33
N PHE A 161 3.35 15.10 28.29
CA PHE A 161 4.50 14.43 27.68
C PHE A 161 5.54 15.45 27.20
N GLY A 162 5.13 16.49 26.49
CA GLY A 162 6.01 17.57 26.04
C GLY A 162 6.73 18.30 27.17
N LYS A 163 5.98 18.69 28.20
CA LYS A 163 6.55 19.30 29.41
C LYS A 163 7.54 18.36 30.10
N GLY A 164 7.29 17.05 30.08
CA GLY A 164 8.18 16.02 30.61
C GLY A 164 9.50 15.89 29.83
N LEU A 165 9.48 16.06 28.51
CA LEU A 165 10.70 16.09 27.70
C LEU A 165 11.60 17.28 28.10
N LEU A 166 11.02 18.46 28.25
CA LEU A 166 11.75 19.69 28.59
C LEU A 166 12.30 19.69 30.03
N LYS A 167 11.56 19.15 30.99
CA LYS A 167 12.01 19.04 32.40
C LYS A 167 13.28 18.18 32.53
N ASN A 168 13.35 17.08 31.79
CA ASN A 168 14.51 16.18 31.83
C ASN A 168 15.78 16.83 31.23
N VAL A 169 15.64 17.79 30.32
CA VAL A 169 16.76 18.59 29.80
C VAL A 169 17.27 19.58 30.83
N LYS A 170 16.37 20.27 31.53
CA LYS A 170 16.73 21.25 32.57
C LYS A 170 17.42 20.57 33.76
N ALA A 171 16.90 19.42 34.21
CA ALA A 171 17.49 18.65 35.31
C ALA A 171 18.90 18.11 34.98
N LYS A 172 19.15 17.70 33.73
CA LYS A 172 20.45 17.15 33.30
C LYS A 172 21.52 18.22 33.03
N ARG A 173 21.14 19.50 32.86
CA ARG A 173 22.07 20.63 32.78
C ARG A 173 22.49 21.17 34.16
N LEU A 174 21.74 20.86 35.21
CA LEU A 174 21.95 21.37 36.57
C LEU A 174 22.80 20.45 37.46
N ASN A 175 22.98 19.18 37.08
CA ASN A 175 23.93 18.26 37.72
C ASN A 175 25.00 17.85 36.69
N PRO A 176 26.17 18.54 36.65
CA PRO A 176 27.27 18.20 35.75
C PRO A 176 27.78 16.76 35.95
#